data_AF-A0A3C0K7I0-F1
#
_entry.id   AF-A0A3C0K7I0-F1
#
_cell.length_a   1.000
_cell.length_b   1.000
_cell.length_c   1.000
_cell.angle_alpha   90.00
_cell.angle_beta   90.00
_cell.angle_gamma   90.00
#
_symmetry.space_group_name_H-M   'P 1'
#
loop_
_entity.id
_entity.type
_entity.pdbx_description
1 polymer ?
#
loop_
_entity_poly.entity_id
_entity_poly.type
_entity_poly.pdbx_seq_one_letter_code
_entity_poly.pdbx_strand_id
1 'polypeptide(L)' 'MTVQPILKMGDARLLRVARPVTAFDTPELRRLVADMEATMVAANGAGLAAP' A
#
# COMPACT_ATOMS: atom_id res chain seq x y z
N MET A 1 -7.87 -4.74 -9.39
CA MET A 1 -6.74 -3.79 -9.52
C MET A 1 -7.34 -2.41 -9.58
N THR A 2 -7.31 -1.74 -8.44
CA THR A 2 -7.89 -0.42 -8.24
C THR A 2 -6.78 0.52 -7.79
N VAL A 3 -6.68 1.70 -8.43
CA VAL A 3 -5.73 2.74 -8.02
C VAL A 3 -6.24 3.37 -6.73
N GLN A 4 -5.42 3.36 -5.69
CA GLN A 4 -5.73 3.89 -4.37
C GLN A 4 -5.15 5.30 -4.21
N PRO A 5 -5.79 6.19 -3.42
CA PRO A 5 -5.24 7.50 -3.12
C PRO A 5 -3.96 7.39 -2.28
N ILE A 6 -2.90 8.07 -2.71
CA ILE A 6 -1.62 8.13 -1.99
C ILE A 6 -1.67 9.24 -0.93
N LEU A 7 -1.41 8.88 0.33
CA LEU A 7 -1.32 9.83 1.43
C LEU A 7 -0.16 10.81 1.24
N LYS A 8 -0.34 12.03 1.76
CA LYS A 8 0.67 13.09 1.72
C LYS A 8 1.18 13.41 3.12
N MET A 9 2.37 14.00 3.20
CA MET A 9 2.99 14.37 4.46
C MET A 9 2.07 15.26 5.32
N GLY A 10 2.06 15.00 6.63
CA GLY A 10 1.12 15.59 7.59
C GLY A 10 0.00 14.65 8.03
N ASP A 11 -0.25 13.56 7.28
CA ASP A 11 -1.17 12.51 7.73
C ASP A 11 -0.54 11.67 8.85
N ALA A 12 -1.21 11.60 10.02
CA ALA A 12 -0.71 10.88 11.19
C ALA A 12 -0.44 9.39 10.92
N ARG A 13 -1.08 8.79 9.91
CA ARG A 13 -0.87 7.38 9.54
C ARG A 13 0.54 7.13 9.01
N LEU A 14 1.17 8.13 8.39
CA LEU A 14 2.54 8.04 7.88
C LEU A 14 3.60 8.07 8.99
N LEU A 15 3.21 8.39 10.23
CA LEU A 15 4.10 8.46 11.38
C LEU A 15 4.02 7.23 12.29
N ARG A 16 3.15 6.26 11.94
CA ARG A 16 2.97 5.04 12.73
C ARG A 16 3.88 3.93 12.23
N VAL A 17 4.22 3.02 13.12
CA VAL A 17 4.89 1.76 12.75
C VAL A 17 3.83 0.78 12.26
N ALA A 18 3.99 0.29 11.04
CA ALA A 18 3.11 -0.71 10.46
C ALA A 18 3.15 -2.01 11.27
N ARG A 19 2.00 -2.68 11.40
CA ARG A 19 1.91 -3.98 12.06
C ARG A 19 2.49 -5.08 11.16
N PRO A 20 3.16 -6.10 11.73
CA PRO A 20 3.64 -7.22 10.94
C PRO A 20 2.47 -7.99 10.32
N VAL A 21 2.68 -8.49 9.11
CA VAL A 21 1.75 -9.43 8.46
C VAL A 21 1.96 -10.80 9.08
N THR A 22 0.90 -11.38 9.65
CA THR A 22 0.92 -12.70 10.30
C THR A 22 0.24 -13.80 9.50
N ALA A 23 -0.58 -13.44 8.51
CA ALA A 23 -1.26 -14.36 7.61
C ALA A 23 -0.83 -14.08 6.17
N PHE A 24 -0.16 -15.07 5.58
CA PHE A 24 0.33 -14.99 4.20
C PHE A 24 -0.59 -15.78 3.27
N ASP A 25 -0.47 -15.50 1.98
CA ASP A 25 -1.23 -16.17 0.92
C ASP A 25 -2.76 -16.03 1.01
N THR A 26 -3.24 -14.97 1.66
CA THR A 26 -4.67 -14.69 1.73
C THR A 26 -5.13 -13.92 0.47
N PRO A 27 -6.38 -14.10 0.02
CA PRO A 27 -6.94 -13.31 -1.07
C PRO A 27 -6.85 -11.80 -0.83
N GLU A 28 -6.99 -11.37 0.43
CA GLU A 28 -6.92 -9.97 0.84
C GLU A 28 -5.51 -9.42 0.68
N LEU A 29 -4.48 -10.17 1.08
CA LEU A 29 -3.09 -9.76 0.93
C LEU A 29 -2.69 -9.68 -0.54
N ARG A 30 -3.10 -10.68 -1.35
CA ARG A 30 -2.89 -10.67 -2.80
C ARG A 30 -3.54 -9.45 -3.45
N ARG A 31 -4.78 -9.11 -3.05
CA ARG A 31 -5.48 -7.92 -3.54
C ARG A 31 -4.77 -6.63 -3.13
N LEU A 32 -4.32 -6.53 -1.88
CA LEU A 32 -3.58 -5.36 -1.40
C LEU A 32 -2.31 -5.13 -2.24
N VAL A 33 -1.50 -6.16 -2.45
CA VAL A 33 -0.28 -6.06 -3.25
C VAL A 33 -0.60 -5.64 -4.69
N ALA A 34 -1.60 -6.25 -5.32
CA ALA A 34 -1.99 -5.91 -6.69
C ALA A 34 -2.48 -4.45 -6.83
N ASP A 35 -3.22 -3.94 -5.85
CA ASP A 35 -3.66 -2.54 -5.84
C ASP A 35 -2.50 -1.58 -5.57
N MET A 36 -1.54 -1.96 -4.73
CA MET A 36 -0.32 -1.17 -4.49
C MET A 36 0.55 -1.08 -5.76
N GLU A 37 0.76 -2.18 -6.47
CA GLU A 37 1.50 -2.19 -7.74
C GLU A 37 0.81 -1.29 -8.78
N ALA A 38 -0.51 -1.43 -8.95
CA ALA A 38 -1.28 -0.58 -9.85
C ALA A 38 -1.15 0.90 -9.49
N THR A 39 -1.23 1.23 -8.20
CA THR A 39 -1.12 2.59 -7.70
C THR A 39 0.28 3.17 -7.91
N MET A 40 1.32 2.38 -7.67
CA MET A 40 2.71 2.79 -7.87
C MET A 40 2.98 3.14 -9.34
N VAL A 41 2.54 2.28 -10.26
CA VAL A 41 2.68 2.50 -11.71
C VAL A 41 1.90 3.74 -12.14
N ALA A 42 0.66 3.89 -11.69
CA ALA A 42 -0.18 5.05 -12.02
C ALA A 42 0.43 6.39 -11.53
N ALA A 43 1.18 6.36 -10.42
CA ALA A 43 1.89 7.51 -9.90
C ALA A 43 3.28 7.73 -10.52
N ASN A 44 3.68 6.91 -11.49
CA ASN A 44 5.04 6.86 -12.06
C ASN A 44 6.12 6.78 -10.96
N GLY A 45 5.85 5.99 -9.92
CA GLY A 45 6.72 5.82 -8.76
C GLY A 45 7.65 4.61 -8.90
N ALA A 46 8.77 4.63 -8.17
CA ALA A 46 9.72 3.52 -8.11
C ALA A 46 9.49 2.58 -6.90
N GLY A 47 8.60 2.93 -5.98
CA GLY A 47 8.27 2.14 -4.79
C GLY A 47 7.03 2.69 -4.07
N LEU A 48 6.30 1.81 -3.39
CA LEU A 48 5.12 2.15 -2.58
C LEU A 48 5.03 1.25 -1.35
N ALA A 49 4.66 1.81 -0.20
CA ALA A 49 4.52 1.09 1.06
C ALA A 49 3.09 1.24 1.63
N ALA A 50 2.60 0.19 2.28
CA ALA A 50 1.42 0.28 3.12
C ALA A 50 1.83 0.82 4.52
N PRO A 51 1.12 1.83 5.06
CA PRO A 51 1.40 2.41 6.37
C PRO A 51 0.88 1.57 7.55
#